data_AF-A0A1C5N5L3-F1
#
_entry.id   AF-A0A1C5N5L3-F1
#
_cell.length_a   1.000
_cell.length_b   1.000
_cell.length_c   1.000
_cell.angle_alpha   90.00
_cell.angle_beta   90.00
_cell.angle_gamma   90.00
#
_symmetry.space_group_name_H-M   'P 1'
#
loop_
_entity.id
_entity.type
_entity.pdbx_description
1 polymer ?
#
loop_
_entity_poly.entity_id
_entity_poly.type
_entity_poly.pdbx_seq_one_letter_code
_entity_poly.pdbx_strand_id
1 'polypeptide(L)' 'MTNADKIRAMSDEELAEFISRIEIGDFGPQVYGKTFCDLCSGQYECDNCRLWWLQQPAEEDT' A
#
# COMPACT_ATOMS: atom_id res chain seq x y z
N MET A 1 6.47 11.42 -7.68
CA MET A 1 6.32 11.10 -6.24
C MET A 1 6.06 9.60 -6.14
N THR A 2 6.81 8.87 -5.33
CA THR A 2 6.56 7.42 -5.12
C THR A 2 5.53 7.20 -4.01
N ASN A 3 4.99 5.98 -3.87
CA ASN A 3 4.16 5.62 -2.72
C ASN A 3 4.88 5.86 -1.39
N ALA A 4 6.18 5.56 -1.32
CA ALA A 4 6.99 5.88 -0.14
C ALA A 4 7.10 7.38 0.13
N ASP A 5 7.22 8.20 -0.91
CA ASP A 5 7.24 9.66 -0.75
C ASP A 5 5.89 10.21 -0.27
N LYS A 6 4.77 9.66 -0.78
CA LYS A 6 3.41 10.03 -0.32
C LYS A 6 3.25 9.72 1.16
N ILE A 7 3.65 8.52 1.61
CA ILE A 7 3.59 8.13 3.03
C ILE A 7 4.45 9.04 3.92
N ARG A 8 5.66 9.38 3.50
CA ARG A 8 6.53 10.29 4.27
C ARG A 8 6.00 11.72 4.35
N ALA A 9 5.10 12.10 3.44
CA ALA A 9 4.50 13.42 3.39
C ALA A 9 3.10 13.50 4.03
N MET A 10 2.53 12.37 4.49
CA MET A 10 1.22 12.31 5.13
C MET A 10 1.20 13.14 6.43
N SER A 11 0.07 13.81 6.69
CA SER A 11 -0.24 14.34 8.02
C SER A 11 -0.50 13.21 9.03
N ASP A 12 -0.54 13.55 10.32
CA ASP A 12 -0.88 12.57 11.37
C ASP A 12 -2.26 11.94 11.13
N GLU A 13 -3.22 12.72 10.65
CA GLU A 13 -4.57 12.27 10.33
C GLU A 13 -4.58 11.31 9.12
N GLU A 14 -3.89 11.68 8.03
CA GLU A 14 -3.79 10.84 6.83
C GLU A 14 -3.07 9.53 7.12
N LEU A 15 -2.01 9.58 7.93
CA LEU A 15 -1.26 8.40 8.34
C LEU A 15 -2.09 7.50 9.26
N ALA A 16 -2.87 8.06 10.19
CA ALA A 16 -3.76 7.29 11.05
C ALA A 16 -4.84 6.55 10.25
N GLU A 17 -5.44 7.21 9.25
CA GLU A 17 -6.39 6.57 8.35
C GLU A 17 -5.73 5.46 7.53
N PHE A 18 -4.54 5.71 6.98
CA PHE A 18 -3.78 4.71 6.23
C PHE A 18 -3.45 3.47 7.07
N ILE A 19 -3.02 3.64 8.32
CA ILE A 19 -2.74 2.54 9.25
C ILE A 19 -4.03 1.76 9.58
N SER A 20 -5.13 2.46 9.87
CA SER A 20 -6.44 1.83 10.12
C SER A 20 -6.87 0.93 8.96
N ARG A 21 -6.69 1.40 7.71
CA ARG A 21 -6.96 0.62 6.50
C ARG A 21 -6.08 -0.63 6.37
N ILE A 22 -4.81 -0.56 6.78
CA ILE A 22 -3.92 -1.72 6.85
C ILE A 22 -4.44 -2.74 7.87
N GLU A 23 -4.83 -2.28 9.07
CA GLU A 23 -5.28 -3.15 10.17
C GLU A 23 -6.57 -3.91 9.83
N ILE A 24 -7.51 -3.24 9.15
CA ILE A 24 -8.77 -3.86 8.71
C ILE A 24 -8.65 -4.61 7.38
N GLY A 25 -7.51 -4.50 6.69
CA GLY A 25 -7.24 -5.15 5.39
C GLY A 25 -8.00 -4.53 4.21
N ASP A 26 -8.35 -3.24 4.28
CA ASP A 26 -9.20 -2.54 3.30
C ASP A 26 -8.39 -1.76 2.26
N PHE A 27 -7.94 -2.49 1.25
CA PHE A 27 -7.34 -1.97 0.01
C PHE A 27 -8.17 -2.35 -1.22
N GLY A 28 -9.48 -2.07 -1.19
CA GLY A 28 -10.37 -2.20 -2.35
C GLY A 28 -11.24 -3.47 -2.35
N PRO A 29 -11.94 -3.77 -3.47
CA PRO A 29 -13.05 -4.75 -3.52
C PRO A 29 -12.66 -6.23 -3.30
N GLN A 30 -11.40 -6.52 -2.96
CA GLN A 30 -10.90 -7.88 -2.71
C GLN A 30 -10.65 -8.10 -1.20
N VAL A 31 -11.72 -8.03 -0.42
CA VAL A 31 -11.68 -8.21 1.04
C VAL A 31 -11.68 -9.70 1.38
N TYR A 32 -10.50 -10.31 1.48
CA TYR A 32 -10.08 -11.31 2.48
C TYR A 32 -8.73 -11.93 2.09
N GLY A 33 -7.75 -11.88 2.99
CA GLY A 33 -6.64 -12.83 3.02
C GLY A 33 -5.44 -12.56 2.10
N LYS A 34 -5.39 -11.39 1.46
CA LYS A 34 -4.30 -11.06 0.55
C LYS A 34 -3.27 -10.15 1.23
N THR A 35 -2.26 -10.77 1.82
CA THR A 35 -1.06 -10.08 2.34
C THR A 35 -0.45 -9.17 1.26
N PHE A 36 0.44 -8.22 1.60
CA PHE A 36 1.14 -7.37 0.61
C PHE A 36 1.67 -8.13 -0.62
N CYS A 37 1.98 -9.43 -0.48
CA CYS A 37 2.36 -10.35 -1.54
C CYS A 37 1.41 -10.39 -2.75
N ASP A 38 0.13 -10.15 -2.51
CA ASP A 38 -0.91 -10.30 -3.50
C ASP A 38 -1.08 -9.08 -4.40
N LEU A 39 -0.55 -7.94 -3.99
CA LEU A 39 -0.46 -6.73 -4.82
C LEU A 39 0.35 -6.98 -6.09
N CYS A 40 1.28 -7.93 -6.05
CA CYS A 40 2.12 -8.27 -7.20
C CYS A 40 1.65 -9.51 -7.96
N SER A 41 0.42 -9.99 -7.73
CA SER A 41 -0.12 -11.17 -8.44
C SER A 41 0.80 -12.41 -8.41
N GLY A 42 1.59 -12.57 -7.35
CA GLY A 42 2.55 -13.68 -7.22
C GLY A 42 3.83 -13.56 -8.06
N GLN A 43 4.11 -12.41 -8.68
CA GLN A 43 5.34 -12.19 -9.47
C GLN A 43 6.63 -12.12 -8.64
N TYR A 44 6.53 -11.86 -7.33
CA TYR A 44 7.67 -11.67 -6.44
C TYR A 44 7.46 -12.40 -5.11
N GLU A 45 8.55 -12.78 -4.43
CA GLU A 45 8.47 -13.08 -2.99
C GLU A 45 7.92 -11.87 -2.24
N CYS A 46 7.07 -12.11 -1.24
CA CYS A 46 6.30 -11.12 -0.49
C CYS A 46 7.07 -9.85 -0.11
N ASP A 47 8.30 -10.01 0.38
CA ASP A 47 9.14 -8.88 0.81
C ASP A 47 9.62 -8.03 -0.36
N ASN A 48 9.92 -8.66 -1.50
CA ASN A 48 10.26 -7.96 -2.73
C ASN A 48 9.06 -7.26 -3.35
N CYS A 49 7.85 -7.83 -3.19
CA CYS A 49 6.61 -7.19 -3.66
C CYS A 49 6.33 -5.88 -2.92
N ARG A 50 6.47 -5.88 -1.59
CA ARG A 50 6.28 -4.67 -0.78
C ARG A 50 7.29 -3.57 -1.11
N LEU A 51 8.56 -3.93 -1.28
CA LEU A 51 9.59 -2.97 -1.69
C LEU A 51 9.30 -2.40 -3.08
N TRP A 52 8.90 -3.25 -4.02
CA TRP A 52 8.53 -2.82 -5.37
C TRP A 52 7.33 -1.87 -5.36
N TRP A 53 6.29 -2.16 -4.58
CA TRP A 53 5.09 -1.31 -4.46
C TRP A 53 5.44 0.08 -3.92
N LEU A 54 6.31 0.15 -2.90
CA LEU A 54 6.78 1.42 -2.33
C LEU A 54 7.53 2.29 -3.34
N GLN A 55 8.18 1.66 -4.33
CA GLN A 55 8.93 2.34 -5.39
C GLN A 55 8.06 2.75 -6.58
N GLN A 56 6.81 2.27 -6.67
CA GLN A 56 5.92 2.66 -7.77
C GLN A 56 5.51 4.14 -7.67
N PRO A 57 5.18 4.77 -8.80
CA PRO A 57 4.56 6.09 -8.80
C PRO A 57 3.30 6.07 -7.92
N ALA A 58 3.15 7.08 -7.06
CA ALA A 58 1.91 7.27 -6.33
C ALA A 58 0.80 7.63 -7.32
N GLU A 59 -0.37 7.01 -7.17
CA GLU A 59 -1.56 7.46 -7.89
C GLU A 59 -1.88 8.89 -7.45
N GLU A 60 -2.06 9.78 -8.43
CA GLU A 60 -2.56 11.11 -8.21
C GLU A 60 -4.06 10.99 -7.91
N ASP A 61 -4.51 11.63 -6.83
CA ASP A 61 -5.92 11.65 -6.44
C ASP A 61 -6.68 12.54 -7.46
N THR A 62 -7.04 11.97 -8.63
CA THR A 62 -7.88 12.60 -9.67
C THR A 62 -9.36 12.38 -9.44
#